data_AF-A0A2H0A9R5-F1
#
_entry.id   AF-A0A2H0A9R5-F1
#
_cell.length_a   1.000
_cell.length_b   1.000
_cell.length_c   1.000
_cell.angle_alpha   90.00
_cell.angle_beta   90.00
_cell.angle_gamma   90.00
#
_symmetry.space_group_name_H-M   'P 1'
#
loop_
_entity.id
_entity.type
_entity.pdbx_description
1 polymer ?
#
loop_
_entity_poly.entity_id
_entity_poly.type
_entity_poly.pdbx_seq_one_letter_code
_entity_poly.pdbx_strand_id
1 'polypeptide(L)'
;MQVNLAEHLPKNERIQLGSYYTPEKLVKLVHESIKPYLENKKKNVILFDSAGGCGAFLFDMKNYDYRIADCDLEACSFLKQHFSRHNIFRTNSLKEVNRDKYLIPLSAFLIMIGNPPYNDTTSEFKNGEKGQNICDEDLFDRDLGVSFLKSYHKLKANVVCVLHPLSYLIKETNFKRLKDFKNNYKLIRGEIFSSALFRGTGTVKFPILVALYEKNPLGMTFEYIRQFQFDILNSDKKFILSNYNTTDGYINKYPPRKNDITDSPIGLYYWTFRDMNSLKKNTSFITKKHPNGVVVSLENFYKYAYLYSLKNLFNPEDAWLYGNLSPLVNTEDVQQNKKLYILYAIKTNKILRDMDNSILKKIGNYYKIKFNNTDNVNNIEKAIKDRLSPLIEWGK
;
A
#
# COMPACT_ATOMS: atom_id res chain seq x y z
N MET A 1 0.57 6.92 -29.61
CA MET A 1 0.54 7.01 -28.14
C MET A 1 -0.42 8.12 -27.75
N GLN A 2 -1.40 7.86 -26.88
CA GLN A 2 -2.22 8.91 -26.27
C GLN A 2 -1.69 9.17 -24.86
N VAL A 3 -1.48 10.43 -24.50
CA VAL A 3 -0.77 10.87 -23.29
C VAL A 3 -1.33 10.28 -21.98
N ASN A 4 -2.62 9.95 -21.96
CA ASN A 4 -3.33 9.43 -20.79
C ASN A 4 -3.96 8.03 -21.04
N LEU A 5 -3.71 7.41 -22.19
CA LEU A 5 -4.40 6.19 -22.62
C LEU A 5 -3.45 5.20 -23.30
N ALA A 6 -3.43 3.98 -22.77
CA ALA A 6 -2.42 2.99 -23.11
C ALA A 6 -2.68 2.17 -24.40
N GLU A 7 -3.55 2.58 -25.32
CA GLU A 7 -4.10 1.70 -26.38
C GLU A 7 -3.06 0.98 -27.26
N HIS A 8 -1.90 1.61 -27.50
CA HIS A 8 -0.78 1.09 -28.29
C HIS A 8 0.02 -0.08 -27.69
N LEU A 9 0.00 -0.36 -26.37
CA LEU A 9 0.77 -1.47 -25.78
C LEU A 9 -0.08 -2.74 -25.57
N PRO A 10 0.39 -3.94 -25.93
CA PRO A 10 -0.20 -5.21 -25.50
C PRO A 10 -0.29 -5.31 -23.96
N LYS A 11 -1.27 -6.07 -23.46
CA LYS A 11 -1.50 -6.25 -22.01
C LYS A 11 -0.24 -6.70 -21.26
N ASN A 12 0.58 -7.56 -21.86
CA ASN A 12 1.79 -8.09 -21.24
C ASN A 12 2.89 -7.03 -21.08
N GLU A 13 3.03 -6.10 -22.02
CA GLU A 13 4.04 -5.03 -21.97
C GLU A 13 3.66 -3.92 -20.97
N ARG A 14 2.38 -3.53 -20.88
CA ARG A 14 1.89 -2.58 -19.87
C ARG A 14 2.17 -3.05 -18.44
N ILE A 15 2.03 -4.36 -18.24
CA ILE A 15 2.26 -5.04 -16.97
C ILE A 15 3.78 -5.17 -16.71
N GLN A 16 4.58 -5.53 -17.72
CA GLN A 16 6.03 -5.74 -17.63
C GLN A 16 6.82 -4.44 -17.38
N LEU A 17 6.37 -3.32 -17.95
CA LEU A 17 7.03 -2.01 -17.81
C LEU A 17 6.50 -1.19 -16.62
N GLY A 18 5.47 -1.68 -15.91
CA GLY A 18 4.80 -0.91 -14.86
C GLY A 18 4.12 0.37 -15.37
N SER A 19 3.94 0.48 -16.70
CA SER A 19 3.45 1.68 -17.40
C SER A 19 1.94 1.81 -17.28
N TYR A 20 1.48 2.20 -16.10
CA TYR A 20 0.12 2.70 -15.94
C TYR A 20 0.11 4.18 -16.33
N TYR A 21 -0.51 4.47 -17.47
CA TYR A 21 -0.83 5.84 -17.86
C TYR A 21 -1.58 6.55 -16.73
N THR A 22 -1.08 7.71 -16.32
CA THR A 22 -1.65 8.47 -15.20
C THR A 22 -2.94 9.16 -15.64
N PRO A 23 -4.07 8.91 -14.95
CA PRO A 23 -5.31 9.64 -15.20
C PRO A 23 -5.13 11.16 -15.11
N GLU A 24 -5.70 11.90 -16.05
CA GLU A 24 -5.59 13.38 -16.14
C GLU A 24 -5.98 14.07 -14.82
N LYS A 25 -6.99 13.56 -14.13
CA LYS A 25 -7.41 14.11 -12.84
C LYS A 25 -6.29 14.07 -11.79
N LEU A 26 -5.47 13.02 -11.77
CA LEU A 26 -4.34 12.92 -10.84
C LEU A 26 -3.18 13.82 -11.27
N VAL A 27 -2.99 14.01 -12.59
CA VAL A 27 -2.03 14.97 -13.14
C VAL A 27 -2.39 16.40 -12.71
N LYS A 28 -3.67 16.79 -12.86
CA LYS A 28 -4.17 18.09 -12.40
C LYS A 28 -3.96 18.29 -10.90
N LEU A 29 -4.20 17.26 -10.11
CA LEU A 29 -3.98 17.32 -8.66
C LEU A 29 -2.50 17.58 -8.29
N VAL A 30 -1.56 16.98 -9.02
CA VAL A 30 -0.13 17.29 -8.87
C VAL A 30 0.15 18.75 -9.26
N HIS A 31 -0.36 19.21 -10.42
CA HIS A 31 -0.17 20.60 -10.88
C HIS A 31 -0.70 21.62 -9.87
N GLU A 32 -1.92 21.41 -9.37
CA GLU A 32 -2.54 22.26 -8.33
C GLU A 32 -1.70 22.28 -7.06
N SER A 33 -1.17 21.13 -6.64
CA SER A 33 -0.34 21.01 -5.44
C SER A 33 0.98 21.76 -5.56
N ILE A 34 1.58 21.83 -6.75
CA ILE A 34 2.86 22.52 -6.96
C ILE A 34 2.74 23.98 -7.39
N LYS A 35 1.54 24.43 -7.78
CA LYS A 35 1.28 25.79 -8.28
C LYS A 35 1.86 26.90 -7.38
N PRO A 36 1.75 26.85 -6.04
CA PRO A 36 2.33 27.90 -5.18
C PRO A 36 3.86 28.06 -5.31
N TYR A 37 4.58 26.99 -5.68
CA TYR A 37 6.03 27.05 -5.88
C TYR A 37 6.41 27.63 -7.25
N LEU A 38 5.56 27.45 -8.25
CA LEU A 38 5.76 27.94 -9.61
C LEU A 38 5.51 29.44 -9.74
N GLU A 39 4.53 29.95 -9.01
CA GLU A 39 4.17 31.37 -9.01
C GLU A 39 5.22 32.24 -8.28
N ASN A 40 6.12 31.63 -7.52
CA ASN A 40 7.21 32.32 -6.85
C ASN A 40 8.34 32.67 -7.84
N LYS A 41 8.18 33.82 -8.51
CA LYS A 41 9.10 34.36 -9.53
C LYS A 41 10.56 34.59 -9.07
N LYS A 42 10.86 34.47 -7.77
CA LYS A 42 12.24 34.60 -7.24
C LYS A 42 13.06 33.32 -7.39
N LYS A 43 12.44 32.20 -7.76
CA LYS A 43 13.09 30.89 -7.86
C LYS A 43 13.36 30.55 -9.32
N ASN A 44 14.58 30.13 -9.63
CA ASN A 44 14.86 29.45 -10.89
C ASN A 44 14.32 28.02 -10.79
N VAL A 45 13.05 27.83 -11.13
CA VAL A 45 12.36 26.55 -10.96
C VAL A 45 12.63 25.63 -12.15
N ILE A 46 13.00 24.38 -11.84
CA ILE A 46 13.07 23.29 -12.82
C ILE A 46 12.13 22.18 -12.38
N LEU A 47 11.20 21.81 -13.26
CA LEU A 47 10.35 20.63 -13.12
C LEU A 47 11.11 19.40 -13.61
N PHE A 48 11.09 18.31 -12.86
CA PHE A 48 11.72 17.07 -13.31
C PHE A 48 10.83 15.86 -13.07
N ASP A 49 10.47 15.20 -14.17
CA ASP A 49 9.91 13.84 -14.14
C ASP A 49 10.98 12.82 -14.51
N SER A 50 11.46 12.08 -13.51
CA SER A 50 12.54 11.09 -13.68
C SER A 50 12.04 9.71 -14.12
N ALA A 51 10.73 9.55 -14.32
CA ALA A 51 10.09 8.33 -14.81
C ALA A 51 8.96 8.75 -15.76
N GLY A 52 9.33 9.51 -16.78
CA GLY A 52 8.40 10.36 -17.53
C GLY A 52 7.34 9.60 -18.31
N GLY A 53 7.59 8.35 -18.70
CA GLY A 53 6.76 7.61 -19.64
C GLY A 53 6.46 8.48 -20.86
N CYS A 54 5.17 8.70 -21.13
CA CYS A 54 4.76 9.58 -22.23
C CYS A 54 4.72 11.07 -21.88
N GLY A 55 5.12 11.50 -20.70
CA GLY A 55 5.27 12.91 -20.32
C GLY A 55 3.99 13.57 -19.81
N ALA A 56 3.03 12.79 -19.30
CA ALA A 56 1.71 13.26 -18.88
C ALA A 56 1.76 14.48 -17.95
N PHE A 57 2.67 14.50 -16.98
CA PHE A 57 2.82 15.59 -16.03
C PHE A 57 3.39 16.88 -16.61
N LEU A 58 3.95 16.87 -17.82
CA LEU A 58 4.66 18.02 -18.40
C LEU A 58 4.00 18.59 -19.64
N PHE A 59 2.99 17.93 -20.22
CA PHE A 59 2.32 18.42 -21.43
C PHE A 59 1.70 19.81 -21.26
N ASP A 60 1.05 20.06 -20.13
CA ASP A 60 0.42 21.35 -19.82
C ASP A 60 1.39 22.34 -19.14
N MET A 61 2.66 21.96 -18.98
CA MET A 61 3.68 22.70 -18.23
C MET A 61 4.90 23.04 -19.10
N LYS A 62 4.76 22.98 -20.43
CA LYS A 62 5.86 23.19 -21.40
C LYS A 62 6.50 24.57 -21.36
N ASN A 63 5.79 25.54 -20.78
CA ASN A 63 6.24 26.92 -20.62
C ASN A 63 7.21 27.12 -19.43
N TYR A 64 7.36 26.12 -18.56
CA TYR A 64 8.36 26.12 -17.49
C TYR A 64 9.66 25.47 -17.96
N ASP A 65 10.76 25.67 -17.21
CA ASP A 65 11.95 24.85 -17.44
C ASP A 65 11.70 23.42 -16.91
N TYR A 66 12.01 22.42 -17.73
CA TYR A 66 11.68 21.02 -17.44
C TYR A 66 12.76 20.05 -17.89
N ARG A 67 12.80 18.88 -17.24
CA ARG A 67 13.57 17.70 -17.65
C ARG A 67 12.66 16.49 -17.62
N ILE A 68 12.88 15.55 -18.53
CA ILE A 68 12.14 14.27 -18.60
C ILE A 68 13.15 13.15 -18.79
N ALA A 69 13.16 12.17 -17.90
CA ALA A 69 13.98 10.98 -18.06
C ALA A 69 13.10 9.73 -18.11
N ASP A 70 13.45 8.80 -19.00
CA ASP A 70 12.87 7.46 -19.05
C ASP A 70 13.90 6.46 -19.56
N CYS A 71 13.78 5.18 -19.18
CA CYS A 71 14.64 4.13 -19.70
C CYS A 71 14.09 3.52 -21.00
N ASP A 72 12.79 3.68 -21.28
CA ASP A 72 12.13 3.12 -22.45
C ASP A 72 12.42 3.95 -23.72
N LEU A 73 12.81 3.24 -24.79
CA LEU A 73 13.19 3.85 -26.05
C LEU A 73 11.99 4.47 -26.78
N GLU A 74 10.84 3.81 -26.76
CA GLU A 74 9.65 4.25 -27.48
C GLU A 74 9.05 5.49 -26.80
N ALA A 75 8.96 5.47 -25.47
CA ALA A 75 8.58 6.60 -24.64
C ALA A 75 9.48 7.81 -24.93
N CYS A 76 10.81 7.64 -24.88
CA CYS A 76 11.75 8.70 -25.22
C CYS A 76 11.61 9.21 -26.66
N SER A 77 11.31 8.33 -27.62
CA SER A 77 11.10 8.71 -29.02
C SER A 77 9.84 9.53 -29.21
N PHE A 78 8.76 9.17 -28.49
CA PHE A 78 7.52 9.94 -28.44
C PHE A 78 7.73 11.31 -27.79
N LEU A 79 8.40 11.36 -26.64
CA LEU A 79 8.72 12.61 -25.95
C LEU A 79 9.49 13.58 -26.85
N LYS A 80 10.47 13.10 -27.62
CA LYS A 80 11.26 13.92 -28.56
C LYS A 80 10.46 14.49 -29.74
N GLN A 81 9.24 14.01 -29.99
CA GLN A 81 8.32 14.59 -30.97
C GLN A 81 7.52 15.78 -30.40
N HIS A 82 7.38 15.85 -29.07
CA HIS A 82 6.48 16.81 -28.41
C HIS A 82 7.19 17.81 -27.48
N PHE A 83 8.45 17.54 -27.14
CA PHE A 83 9.27 18.32 -26.22
C PHE A 83 10.65 18.57 -26.83
N SER A 84 11.38 19.55 -26.29
CA SER A 84 12.74 19.86 -26.74
C SER A 84 13.67 18.68 -26.49
N ARG A 85 14.38 18.23 -27.53
CA ARG A 85 15.28 17.06 -27.46
C ARG A 85 16.36 17.21 -26.40
N HIS A 86 16.80 18.42 -26.09
CA HIS A 86 17.81 18.69 -25.06
C HIS A 86 17.31 18.41 -23.62
N ASN A 87 15.98 18.31 -23.42
CA ASN A 87 15.36 18.08 -22.13
C ASN A 87 14.94 16.61 -21.92
N ILE A 88 15.20 15.73 -22.89
CA ILE A 88 14.78 14.32 -22.86
C ILE A 88 16.00 13.41 -22.69
N PHE A 89 16.04 12.65 -21.59
CA PHE A 89 17.16 11.80 -21.21
C PHE A 89 16.75 10.33 -21.25
N ARG A 90 17.28 9.57 -22.21
CA ARG A 90 17.11 8.11 -22.25
C ARG A 90 18.10 7.45 -21.31
N THR A 91 17.70 7.13 -20.09
CA THR A 91 18.60 6.60 -19.05
C THR A 91 17.84 5.87 -17.95
N ASN A 92 18.55 5.01 -17.21
CA ASN A 92 18.06 4.55 -15.92
C ASN A 92 18.26 5.68 -14.89
N SER A 93 17.15 6.24 -14.42
CA SER A 93 17.17 7.39 -13.49
C SER A 93 17.71 7.07 -12.09
N LEU A 94 17.91 5.80 -11.76
CA LEU A 94 18.47 5.34 -10.49
C LEU A 94 19.96 4.98 -10.56
N LYS A 95 20.59 5.13 -11.73
CA LYS A 95 22.04 4.92 -11.92
C LYS A 95 22.76 6.25 -12.10
N GLU A 96 23.91 6.38 -11.45
CA GLU A 96 24.78 7.56 -11.49
C GLU A 96 23.97 8.84 -11.20
N VAL A 97 23.19 8.79 -10.12
CA VAL A 97 22.21 9.84 -9.82
C VAL A 97 22.95 11.10 -9.38
N ASN A 98 22.98 12.08 -10.30
CA ASN A 98 23.50 13.42 -10.11
C ASN A 98 22.61 14.41 -10.88
N ARG A 99 22.49 15.65 -10.40
CA ARG A 99 21.84 16.76 -11.11
C ARG A 99 22.51 17.07 -12.46
N ASP A 100 23.84 16.98 -12.55
CA ASP A 100 24.59 17.31 -13.77
C ASP A 100 24.19 16.41 -14.95
N LYS A 101 23.87 15.13 -14.66
CA LYS A 101 23.37 14.15 -15.62
C LYS A 101 22.14 14.64 -16.39
N TYR A 102 21.34 15.52 -15.77
CA TYR A 102 20.10 16.04 -16.33
C TYR A 102 20.20 17.54 -16.66
N LEU A 103 21.41 18.11 -16.68
CA LEU A 103 21.62 19.54 -16.92
C LEU A 103 20.81 20.42 -15.95
N ILE A 104 20.80 20.04 -14.66
CA ILE A 104 20.13 20.77 -13.59
C ILE A 104 21.20 21.45 -12.72
N PRO A 105 21.25 22.79 -12.65
CA PRO A 105 22.20 23.47 -11.77
C PRO A 105 21.96 23.15 -10.28
N LEU A 106 23.02 23.12 -9.48
CA LEU A 106 22.90 22.96 -8.01
C LEU A 106 22.11 24.10 -7.35
N SER A 107 22.12 25.29 -7.93
CA SER A 107 21.37 26.47 -7.46
C SER A 107 19.89 26.45 -7.86
N ALA A 108 19.48 25.58 -8.79
CA ALA A 108 18.09 25.52 -9.25
C ALA A 108 17.16 25.02 -8.14
N PHE A 109 15.96 25.61 -8.09
CA PHE A 109 14.85 25.15 -7.26
C PHE A 109 14.18 23.96 -7.96
N LEU A 110 14.55 22.75 -7.53
CA LEU A 110 14.14 21.52 -8.17
C LEU A 110 12.81 21.01 -7.61
N ILE A 111 11.83 20.81 -8.47
CA ILE A 111 10.55 20.18 -8.16
C ILE A 111 10.47 18.84 -8.88
N MET A 112 10.48 17.75 -8.12
CA MET A 112 10.23 16.42 -8.68
C MET A 112 8.73 16.22 -8.84
N ILE A 113 8.30 15.76 -10.01
CA ILE A 113 6.93 15.34 -10.28
C ILE A 113 6.93 13.97 -10.94
N GLY A 114 5.81 13.25 -10.90
CA GLY A 114 5.69 12.01 -11.65
C GLY A 114 4.93 10.90 -10.94
N ASN A 115 4.87 9.76 -11.62
CA ASN A 115 4.35 8.50 -11.11
C ASN A 115 5.46 7.44 -11.25
N PRO A 116 6.47 7.44 -10.35
CA PRO A 116 7.56 6.49 -10.45
C PRO A 116 7.04 5.05 -10.36
N PRO A 117 7.67 4.10 -11.06
CA PRO A 117 7.25 2.71 -11.00
C PRO A 117 7.44 2.15 -9.59
N TYR A 118 6.38 1.54 -9.06
CA TYR A 118 6.37 0.88 -7.76
C TYR A 118 6.07 -0.61 -7.93
N ASN A 119 7.12 -1.43 -8.06
CA ASN A 119 7.00 -2.88 -8.06
C ASN A 119 7.98 -3.46 -7.04
N ASP A 120 7.50 -4.36 -6.19
CA ASP A 120 8.35 -5.14 -5.30
C ASP A 120 9.04 -6.22 -6.15
N THR A 121 10.37 -6.26 -6.13
CA THR A 121 11.18 -7.29 -6.82
C THR A 121 10.92 -8.71 -6.27
N THR A 122 10.17 -8.82 -5.18
CA THR A 122 9.68 -10.09 -4.60
C THR A 122 8.26 -10.48 -5.03
N SER A 123 7.54 -9.60 -5.74
CA SER A 123 6.28 -9.99 -6.40
C SER A 123 6.62 -10.98 -7.52
N GLU A 124 5.79 -12.01 -7.72
CA GLU A 124 5.96 -13.09 -8.69
C GLU A 124 5.83 -12.61 -10.15
N PHE A 125 6.46 -11.48 -10.48
CA PHE A 125 6.60 -10.98 -11.82
C PHE A 125 7.79 -11.67 -12.48
N LYS A 126 7.45 -12.43 -13.52
CA LYS A 126 8.24 -13.45 -14.22
C LYS A 126 8.28 -14.77 -13.45
N ASN A 127 7.51 -15.77 -13.88
CA ASN A 127 7.71 -17.22 -13.74
C ASN A 127 9.00 -17.70 -12.99
N GLY A 128 9.19 -17.34 -11.72
CA GLY A 128 10.42 -17.65 -10.95
C GLY A 128 11.65 -16.76 -11.19
N GLU A 129 11.65 -15.76 -12.08
CA GLU A 129 12.80 -14.87 -12.32
C GLU A 129 12.67 -13.56 -11.53
N LYS A 130 13.39 -13.45 -10.42
CA LYS A 130 13.44 -12.19 -9.65
C LYS A 130 14.06 -11.08 -10.50
N GLY A 131 13.31 -10.03 -10.80
CA GLY A 131 13.86 -8.81 -11.39
C GLY A 131 14.91 -8.19 -10.44
N GLN A 132 16.04 -7.72 -10.97
CA GLN A 132 17.02 -6.97 -10.19
C GLN A 132 16.70 -5.47 -10.26
N ASN A 133 16.62 -4.83 -9.08
CA ASN A 133 16.59 -3.37 -9.00
C ASN A 133 17.99 -2.83 -9.32
N ILE A 134 18.21 -2.43 -10.58
CA ILE A 134 19.48 -1.88 -11.04
C ILE A 134 19.52 -0.39 -10.66
N CYS A 135 20.24 -0.06 -9.59
CA CYS A 135 20.40 1.30 -9.11
C CYS A 135 21.80 1.53 -8.49
N ASP A 136 22.08 2.75 -8.07
CA ASP A 136 23.20 3.05 -7.17
C ASP A 136 23.01 2.32 -5.83
N GLU A 137 24.12 1.93 -5.19
CA GLU A 137 24.11 1.09 -3.98
C GLU A 137 23.35 1.76 -2.81
N ASP A 138 23.55 3.06 -2.63
CA ASP A 138 22.90 3.87 -1.59
C ASP A 138 21.37 3.99 -1.79
N LEU A 139 20.92 3.88 -3.04
CA LEU A 139 19.50 3.94 -3.43
C LEU A 139 18.79 2.58 -3.33
N PHE A 140 19.54 1.48 -3.20
CA PHE A 140 18.97 0.15 -3.28
C PHE A 140 17.85 -0.07 -2.25
N ASP A 141 16.74 -0.59 -2.76
CA ASP A 141 15.64 -1.15 -2.01
C ASP A 141 15.05 -2.31 -2.81
N ARG A 142 14.36 -3.23 -2.14
CA ARG A 142 13.62 -4.29 -2.84
C ARG A 142 12.43 -3.73 -3.62
N ASP A 143 11.94 -2.56 -3.23
CA ASP A 143 10.81 -1.88 -3.86
C ASP A 143 11.31 -0.69 -4.67
N LEU A 144 11.06 -0.73 -5.99
CA LEU A 144 11.59 0.26 -6.93
C LEU A 144 11.12 1.69 -6.62
N GLY A 145 9.88 1.86 -6.16
CA GLY A 145 9.35 3.19 -5.84
C GLY A 145 10.05 3.82 -4.64
N VAL A 146 10.51 3.01 -3.68
CA VAL A 146 11.33 3.49 -2.55
C VAL A 146 12.70 3.97 -3.03
N SER A 147 13.30 3.30 -4.02
CA SER A 147 14.55 3.77 -4.64
C SER A 147 14.40 5.12 -5.33
N PHE A 148 13.28 5.37 -6.01
CA PHE A 148 12.98 6.70 -6.58
C PHE A 148 12.85 7.79 -5.50
N LEU A 149 12.14 7.52 -4.40
CA LEU A 149 12.07 8.51 -3.31
C LEU A 149 13.47 8.83 -2.73
N LYS A 150 14.33 7.83 -2.56
CA LYS A 150 15.73 8.06 -2.16
C LYS A 150 16.51 8.88 -3.20
N SER A 151 16.27 8.65 -4.49
CA SER A 151 16.95 9.40 -5.56
C SER A 151 16.57 10.88 -5.56
N TYR A 152 15.34 11.23 -5.19
CA TYR A 152 14.90 12.63 -5.04
C TYR A 152 15.66 13.35 -3.93
N HIS A 153 15.97 12.64 -2.83
CA HIS A 153 16.88 13.17 -1.81
C HIS A 153 18.30 13.37 -2.34
N LYS A 154 18.84 12.39 -3.08
CA LYS A 154 20.18 12.47 -3.69
C LYS A 154 20.31 13.61 -4.70
N LEU A 155 19.25 13.88 -5.48
CA LEU A 155 19.12 15.05 -6.34
C LEU A 155 18.89 16.35 -5.58
N LYS A 156 18.80 16.32 -4.24
CA LYS A 156 18.56 17.48 -3.36
C LYS A 156 17.31 18.26 -3.79
N ALA A 157 16.24 17.58 -4.18
CA ALA A 157 14.99 18.25 -4.56
C ALA A 157 14.51 19.22 -3.47
N ASN A 158 13.93 20.33 -3.87
CA ASN A 158 13.34 21.28 -2.93
C ASN A 158 11.91 20.88 -2.60
N VAL A 159 11.19 20.37 -3.59
CA VAL A 159 9.81 19.88 -3.50
C VAL A 159 9.72 18.56 -4.27
N VAL A 160 8.92 17.63 -3.75
CA VAL A 160 8.59 16.37 -4.42
C VAL A 160 7.09 16.20 -4.40
N CYS A 161 6.44 16.16 -5.57
CA CYS A 161 5.01 15.92 -5.70
C CYS A 161 4.77 14.73 -6.63
N VAL A 162 4.62 13.54 -6.04
CA VAL A 162 4.61 12.28 -6.80
C VAL A 162 3.52 11.34 -6.32
N LEU A 163 3.20 10.36 -7.17
CA LEU A 163 2.30 9.27 -6.83
C LEU A 163 3.10 8.10 -6.25
N HIS A 164 2.64 7.52 -5.15
CA HIS A 164 3.17 6.26 -4.64
C HIS A 164 2.15 5.52 -3.75
N PRO A 165 2.31 4.20 -3.51
CA PRO A 165 1.45 3.47 -2.58
C PRO A 165 1.44 4.10 -1.19
N LEU A 166 0.25 4.23 -0.59
CA LEU A 166 0.12 4.76 0.78
C LEU A 166 0.88 3.89 1.80
N SER A 167 1.01 2.60 1.50
CA SER A 167 1.74 1.62 2.33
C SER A 167 3.20 1.98 2.61
N TYR A 168 3.82 2.87 1.83
CA TYR A 168 5.17 3.37 2.11
C TYR A 168 5.23 4.19 3.39
N LEU A 169 4.14 4.89 3.72
CA LEU A 169 4.04 5.74 4.89
C LEU A 169 3.39 5.02 6.07
N ILE A 170 2.28 4.33 5.85
CA ILE A 170 1.44 3.80 6.94
C ILE A 170 1.94 2.49 7.55
N LYS A 171 2.87 1.78 6.90
CA LYS A 171 3.55 0.61 7.47
C LYS A 171 4.91 1.05 8.00
N GLU A 172 5.11 0.98 9.32
CA GLU A 172 6.34 1.46 9.96
C GLU A 172 7.61 0.84 9.35
N THR A 173 7.58 -0.46 9.03
CA THR A 173 8.71 -1.14 8.39
C THR A 173 9.01 -0.61 7.00
N ASN A 174 8.00 -0.21 6.21
CA ASN A 174 8.20 0.44 4.92
C ASN A 174 8.68 1.87 5.09
N PHE A 175 8.10 2.62 6.02
CA PHE A 175 8.48 4.00 6.33
C PHE A 175 9.95 4.10 6.70
N LYS A 176 10.45 3.18 7.55
CA LYS A 176 11.88 3.09 7.90
C LYS A 176 12.79 2.89 6.68
N ARG A 177 12.33 2.22 5.61
CA ARG A 177 13.11 2.01 4.38
C ARG A 177 13.32 3.29 3.56
N LEU A 178 12.56 4.35 3.80
CA LEU A 178 12.74 5.64 3.12
C LEU A 178 14.08 6.32 3.47
N LYS A 179 14.76 5.89 4.55
CA LYS A 179 16.08 6.38 4.98
C LYS A 179 16.16 7.92 4.96
N ASP A 180 17.10 8.49 4.23
CA ASP A 180 17.36 9.93 4.21
C ASP A 180 16.22 10.74 3.61
N PHE A 181 15.37 10.15 2.77
CA PHE A 181 14.17 10.83 2.30
C PHE A 181 13.25 11.18 3.47
N LYS A 182 12.92 10.21 4.34
CA LYS A 182 12.10 10.54 5.51
C LYS A 182 12.80 11.44 6.52
N ASN A 183 14.14 11.46 6.55
CA ASN A 183 14.89 12.31 7.49
C ASN A 183 15.02 13.77 7.01
N ASN A 184 14.81 14.04 5.72
CA ASN A 184 15.09 15.35 5.12
C ASN A 184 13.90 15.97 4.37
N TYR A 185 12.73 15.35 4.44
CA TYR A 185 11.51 15.86 3.84
C TYR A 185 10.33 15.69 4.79
N LYS A 186 9.37 16.61 4.71
CA LYS A 186 8.10 16.57 5.42
C LYS A 186 6.95 16.46 4.43
N LEU A 187 6.03 15.52 4.64
CA LEU A 187 4.77 15.43 3.90
C LEU A 187 3.90 16.63 4.27
N ILE A 188 3.54 17.45 3.30
CA ILE A 188 2.74 18.68 3.48
C ILE A 188 1.28 18.45 3.07
N ARG A 189 1.07 17.70 1.98
CA ARG A 189 -0.27 17.31 1.51
C ARG A 189 -0.25 15.87 1.06
N GLY A 190 -1.33 15.14 1.35
CA GLY A 190 -1.49 13.77 0.91
C GLY A 190 -2.95 13.48 0.59
N GLU A 191 -3.23 13.16 -0.67
CA GLU A 191 -4.58 12.84 -1.14
C GLU A 191 -4.66 11.41 -1.68
N ILE A 192 -5.42 10.57 -0.96
CA ILE A 192 -5.52 9.14 -1.17
C ILE A 192 -6.57 8.85 -2.23
N PHE A 193 -6.28 7.89 -3.10
CA PHE A 193 -7.21 7.39 -4.09
C PHE A 193 -7.04 5.88 -4.32
N SER A 194 -8.06 5.26 -4.88
CA SER A 194 -8.05 3.82 -5.16
C SER A 194 -7.19 3.50 -6.38
N SER A 195 -6.39 2.43 -6.29
CA SER A 195 -5.67 1.90 -7.45
C SER A 195 -6.58 1.51 -8.62
N ALA A 196 -7.89 1.37 -8.41
CA ALA A 196 -8.88 1.16 -9.47
C ALA A 196 -8.91 2.28 -10.53
N LEU A 197 -8.42 3.49 -10.22
CA LEU A 197 -8.31 4.59 -11.19
C LEU A 197 -7.32 4.30 -12.32
N PHE A 198 -6.34 3.42 -12.10
CA PHE A 198 -5.44 2.96 -13.15
C PHE A 198 -6.04 1.77 -13.89
N ARG A 199 -6.02 1.83 -15.23
CA ARG A 199 -6.46 0.72 -16.10
C ARG A 199 -5.55 -0.50 -15.93
N GLY A 200 -6.11 -1.70 -15.95
CA GLY A 200 -5.33 -2.94 -15.86
C GLY A 200 -4.83 -3.30 -14.46
N THR A 201 -5.26 -2.58 -13.42
CA THR A 201 -5.00 -2.99 -12.04
C THR A 201 -5.79 -4.25 -11.69
N GLY A 202 -5.16 -5.15 -10.94
CA GLY A 202 -5.74 -6.43 -10.53
C GLY A 202 -7.06 -6.30 -9.76
N THR A 203 -7.70 -7.43 -9.47
CA THR A 203 -8.99 -7.47 -8.76
C THR A 203 -8.92 -6.89 -7.35
N VAL A 204 -7.76 -7.02 -6.70
CA VAL A 204 -7.51 -6.46 -5.37
C VAL A 204 -7.07 -5.01 -5.48
N LYS A 205 -7.91 -4.10 -4.98
CA LYS A 205 -7.63 -2.67 -4.94
C LYS A 205 -6.90 -2.28 -3.66
N PHE A 206 -6.14 -1.20 -3.71
CA PHE A 206 -5.32 -0.72 -2.61
C PHE A 206 -5.14 0.80 -2.69
N PRO A 207 -4.80 1.48 -1.58
CA PRO A 207 -4.68 2.93 -1.54
C PRO A 207 -3.35 3.40 -2.12
N ILE A 208 -3.44 4.38 -3.02
CA ILE A 208 -2.32 5.15 -3.57
C ILE A 208 -2.48 6.59 -3.11
N LEU A 209 -1.41 7.35 -3.08
CA LEU A 209 -1.36 8.73 -2.60
C LEU A 209 -0.77 9.64 -3.68
N VAL A 210 -1.38 10.79 -3.95
CA VAL A 210 -0.67 11.96 -4.48
C VAL A 210 -0.06 12.69 -3.27
N ALA A 211 1.26 12.72 -3.21
CA ALA A 211 1.99 13.17 -2.03
C ALA A 211 2.88 14.37 -2.37
N LEU A 212 2.66 15.48 -1.68
CA LEU A 212 3.51 16.67 -1.72
C LEU A 212 4.43 16.69 -0.50
N TYR A 213 5.73 16.66 -0.75
CA TYR A 213 6.78 16.77 0.24
C TYR A 213 7.60 18.04 0.02
N GLU A 214 7.99 18.67 1.12
CA GLU A 214 8.96 19.76 1.12
C GLU A 214 10.23 19.33 1.83
N LYS A 215 11.37 19.80 1.33
CA LYS A 215 12.65 19.60 2.00
C LYS A 215 12.61 20.26 3.38
N ASN A 216 12.86 19.47 4.41
CA ASN A 216 12.82 19.90 5.80
C ASN A 216 13.87 19.10 6.60
N PRO A 217 14.83 19.76 7.29
CA PRO A 217 15.91 19.07 8.00
C PRO A 217 15.44 18.26 9.22
N LEU A 218 14.21 18.47 9.70
CA LEU A 218 13.61 17.68 10.77
C LEU A 218 12.94 16.39 10.26
N GLY A 219 12.68 16.32 8.96
CA GLY A 219 12.07 15.15 8.32
C GLY A 219 10.67 14.81 8.85
N MET A 220 10.36 13.52 8.82
CA MET A 220 9.14 12.90 9.33
C MET A 220 9.50 11.79 10.32
N THR A 221 8.76 11.74 11.43
CA THR A 221 8.70 10.57 12.31
C THR A 221 7.53 9.67 11.91
N PHE A 222 7.50 8.42 12.37
CA PHE A 222 6.35 7.57 12.12
C PHE A 222 5.11 8.08 12.87
N GLU A 223 5.29 8.65 14.07
CA GLU A 223 4.20 9.26 14.82
C GLU A 223 3.60 10.47 14.09
N TYR A 224 4.44 11.28 13.42
CA TYR A 224 3.96 12.33 12.53
C TYR A 224 3.02 11.78 11.46
N ILE A 225 3.39 10.68 10.80
CA ILE A 225 2.56 10.02 9.80
C ILE A 225 1.29 9.43 10.41
N ARG A 226 1.35 8.91 11.65
CA ARG A 226 0.17 8.36 12.33
C ARG A 226 -0.92 9.41 12.53
N GLN A 227 -0.51 10.64 12.87
CA GLN A 227 -1.41 11.76 13.12
C GLN A 227 -1.72 12.61 11.88
N PHE A 228 -1.05 12.35 10.75
CA PHE A 228 -1.26 13.12 9.52
C PHE A 228 -2.68 12.90 8.99
N GLN A 229 -3.35 13.99 8.61
CA GLN A 229 -4.68 13.95 8.01
C GLN A 229 -4.55 13.86 6.49
N PHE A 230 -4.85 12.67 5.96
CA PHE A 230 -4.87 12.46 4.54
C PHE A 230 -6.26 12.78 3.98
N ASP A 231 -6.28 13.53 2.87
CA ASP A 231 -7.49 13.73 2.08
C ASP A 231 -7.85 12.44 1.35
N ILE A 232 -9.14 12.23 1.07
CA ILE A 232 -9.60 11.13 0.23
C ILE A 232 -10.21 11.75 -1.03
N LEU A 233 -9.70 11.39 -2.20
CA LEU A 233 -10.16 11.92 -3.48
C LEU A 233 -11.67 11.73 -3.64
N ASN A 234 -12.40 12.80 -3.95
CA ASN A 234 -13.86 12.84 -4.03
C ASN A 234 -14.60 12.61 -2.70
N SER A 235 -13.98 12.94 -1.58
CA SER A 235 -14.60 12.80 -0.28
C SER A 235 -14.21 13.92 0.66
N ASP A 236 -15.15 14.38 1.48
CA ASP A 236 -14.88 15.31 2.59
C ASP A 236 -14.23 14.58 3.79
N LYS A 237 -14.23 13.26 3.72
CA LYS A 237 -13.71 12.32 4.68
C LYS A 237 -12.18 12.40 4.76
N LYS A 238 -11.63 12.33 5.98
CA LYS A 238 -10.18 12.26 6.22
C LYS A 238 -9.76 10.88 6.69
N PHE A 239 -8.60 10.44 6.23
CA PHE A 239 -7.95 9.26 6.77
C PHE A 239 -6.83 9.68 7.75
N ILE A 240 -6.92 9.22 9.00
CA ILE A 240 -5.89 9.43 10.03
C ILE A 240 -5.52 8.06 10.57
N LEU A 241 -4.25 7.66 10.46
CA LEU A 241 -3.82 6.31 10.78
C LEU A 241 -3.98 5.99 12.28
N SER A 242 -3.79 6.96 13.18
CA SER A 242 -3.98 6.80 14.63
C SER A 242 -5.42 6.48 15.04
N ASN A 243 -6.42 6.76 14.19
CA ASN A 243 -7.81 6.41 14.47
C ASN A 243 -8.10 4.92 14.34
N TYR A 244 -7.17 4.12 13.82
CA TYR A 244 -7.37 2.69 13.59
C TYR A 244 -6.53 1.84 14.52
N ASN A 245 -7.22 0.96 15.25
CA ASN A 245 -6.58 -0.14 15.95
C ASN A 245 -6.48 -1.35 15.03
N THR A 246 -5.32 -1.97 15.01
CA THR A 246 -5.05 -3.16 14.19
C THR A 246 -4.67 -4.35 15.06
N THR A 247 -4.69 -5.52 14.43
CA THR A 247 -4.27 -6.78 15.03
C THR A 247 -2.75 -6.90 15.27
N ASP A 248 -1.95 -5.88 14.94
CA ASP A 248 -0.52 -5.86 15.28
C ASP A 248 -0.31 -5.99 16.80
N GLY A 249 0.61 -6.88 17.21
CA GLY A 249 0.86 -7.20 18.62
C GLY A 249 -0.26 -7.99 19.32
N TYR A 250 -1.46 -8.06 18.74
CA TYR A 250 -2.61 -8.75 19.33
C TYR A 250 -2.85 -10.15 18.74
N ILE A 251 -2.71 -10.33 17.42
CA ILE A 251 -2.85 -11.63 16.73
C ILE A 251 -1.60 -11.92 15.93
N ASN A 252 -1.04 -13.12 16.10
CA ASN A 252 0.14 -13.56 15.35
C ASN A 252 -0.21 -13.76 13.87
N LYS A 253 0.66 -13.21 13.02
CA LYS A 253 0.45 -13.09 11.56
C LYS A 253 1.31 -14.05 10.75
N TYR A 254 2.43 -14.43 11.35
CA TYR A 254 3.52 -15.17 10.73
C TYR A 254 3.65 -16.54 11.39
N PRO A 255 4.30 -17.49 10.70
CA PRO A 255 4.57 -18.80 11.27
C PRO A 255 5.43 -18.66 12.54
N PRO A 256 5.37 -19.67 13.42
CA PRO A 256 6.26 -19.78 14.57
C PRO A 256 7.73 -19.60 14.16
N ARG A 257 8.51 -18.84 14.95
CA ARG A 257 9.96 -18.68 14.76
C ARG A 257 10.73 -19.87 15.32
N LYS A 258 12.05 -19.88 15.11
CA LYS A 258 12.97 -20.84 15.71
C LYS A 258 12.79 -20.78 17.24
N ASN A 259 12.35 -21.89 17.84
CA ASN A 259 12.02 -22.11 19.26
C ASN A 259 10.56 -21.86 19.68
N ASP A 260 9.68 -21.39 18.78
CA ASP A 260 8.25 -21.31 19.07
C ASP A 260 7.60 -22.70 18.93
N ILE A 261 6.46 -22.90 19.61
CA ILE A 261 5.63 -24.10 19.42
C ILE A 261 5.20 -24.15 17.96
N THR A 262 5.53 -25.24 17.27
CA THR A 262 5.23 -25.40 15.84
C THR A 262 4.05 -26.33 15.57
N ASP A 263 3.67 -27.15 16.56
CA ASP A 263 2.55 -28.08 16.46
C ASP A 263 1.36 -27.56 17.26
N SER A 264 0.21 -27.50 16.60
CA SER A 264 -1.01 -27.07 17.27
C SER A 264 -1.52 -28.16 18.23
N PRO A 265 -1.81 -27.82 19.50
CA PRO A 265 -2.34 -28.77 20.48
C PRO A 265 -3.77 -29.26 20.15
N ILE A 266 -4.46 -28.57 19.24
CA ILE A 266 -5.80 -28.96 18.75
C ILE A 266 -5.80 -29.34 17.27
N GLY A 267 -4.62 -29.62 16.68
CA GLY A 267 -4.50 -29.98 15.25
C GLY A 267 -4.99 -28.93 14.25
N LEU A 268 -5.10 -27.66 14.65
CA LEU A 268 -5.64 -26.57 13.84
C LEU A 268 -4.59 -25.49 13.61
N TYR A 269 -4.51 -25.00 12.38
CA TYR A 269 -3.66 -23.89 12.00
C TYR A 269 -4.48 -22.84 11.26
N TYR A 270 -3.95 -21.63 11.17
CA TYR A 270 -4.52 -20.55 10.39
C TYR A 270 -3.52 -20.09 9.34
N TRP A 271 -3.94 -19.84 8.11
CA TRP A 271 -3.01 -19.36 7.08
C TRP A 271 -2.48 -17.97 7.44
N THR A 272 -1.21 -17.71 7.16
CA THR A 272 -0.59 -16.41 7.46
C THR A 272 -1.26 -15.27 6.68
N PHE A 273 -1.22 -14.08 7.26
CA PHE A 273 -1.78 -12.89 6.66
C PHE A 273 -0.89 -11.69 7.01
N ARG A 274 -0.60 -10.86 6.02
CA ARG A 274 0.23 -9.65 6.17
C ARG A 274 -0.63 -8.43 6.48
N ASP A 275 -1.73 -8.30 5.75
CA ASP A 275 -2.68 -7.18 5.78
C ASP A 275 -4.10 -7.66 5.40
N MET A 276 -5.07 -6.74 5.42
CA MET A 276 -6.47 -7.02 5.12
C MET A 276 -6.64 -7.68 3.74
N ASN A 277 -5.93 -7.20 2.72
CA ASN A 277 -5.99 -7.79 1.37
C ASN A 277 -5.53 -9.25 1.38
N SER A 278 -4.42 -9.56 2.06
CA SER A 278 -3.96 -10.95 2.19
C SER A 278 -4.93 -11.83 3.00
N LEU A 279 -5.58 -11.29 4.04
CA LEU A 279 -6.59 -12.01 4.83
C LEU A 279 -7.81 -12.37 3.97
N LYS A 280 -8.28 -11.43 3.13
CA LYS A 280 -9.39 -11.66 2.20
C LYS A 280 -9.05 -12.72 1.16
N LYS A 281 -7.82 -12.72 0.62
CA LYS A 281 -7.37 -13.69 -0.39
C LYS A 281 -7.10 -15.09 0.16
N ASN A 282 -6.38 -15.19 1.27
CA ASN A 282 -5.81 -16.46 1.74
C ASN A 282 -6.86 -17.39 2.36
N THR A 283 -6.58 -18.69 2.38
CA THR A 283 -7.39 -19.66 3.16
C THR A 283 -7.44 -19.24 4.63
N SER A 284 -8.50 -19.62 5.36
CA SER A 284 -8.60 -19.35 6.80
C SER A 284 -7.97 -20.46 7.62
N PHE A 285 -8.76 -21.41 8.09
CA PHE A 285 -8.30 -22.56 8.86
C PHE A 285 -7.74 -23.66 7.96
N ILE A 286 -6.76 -24.41 8.47
CA ILE A 286 -6.22 -25.63 7.84
C ILE A 286 -5.93 -26.68 8.93
N THR A 287 -6.06 -27.96 8.62
CA THR A 287 -5.86 -29.09 9.57
C THR A 287 -4.50 -29.76 9.43
N LYS A 288 -3.75 -29.44 8.37
CA LYS A 288 -2.39 -29.93 8.15
C LYS A 288 -1.40 -28.84 8.49
N LYS A 289 -0.34 -29.21 9.23
CA LYS A 289 0.80 -28.33 9.46
C LYS A 289 1.36 -27.85 8.12
N HIS A 290 1.62 -26.56 8.02
CA HIS A 290 2.09 -25.94 6.79
C HIS A 290 3.18 -24.92 7.12
N PRO A 291 4.23 -24.76 6.28
CA PRO A 291 5.29 -23.76 6.51
C PRO A 291 4.77 -22.33 6.67
N ASN A 292 3.66 -22.02 5.99
CA ASN A 292 2.95 -20.73 6.08
C ASN A 292 1.74 -20.78 7.04
N GLY A 293 1.74 -21.69 8.02
CA GLY A 293 0.68 -21.85 9.01
C GLY A 293 1.03 -21.16 10.32
N VAL A 294 0.06 -20.46 10.90
CA VAL A 294 0.10 -19.95 12.26
C VAL A 294 -0.56 -20.97 13.18
N VAL A 295 0.07 -21.25 14.32
CA VAL A 295 -0.42 -22.23 15.30
C VAL A 295 -1.65 -21.70 16.04
N VAL A 296 -2.72 -22.51 16.04
CA VAL A 296 -3.94 -22.21 16.79
C VAL A 296 -4.01 -23.12 18.02
N SER A 297 -4.13 -22.52 19.20
CA SER A 297 -4.35 -23.21 20.47
C SER A 297 -5.77 -22.96 20.97
N LEU A 298 -6.19 -23.68 22.02
CA LEU A 298 -7.47 -23.37 22.67
C LEU A 298 -7.52 -21.92 23.14
N GLU A 299 -6.43 -21.38 23.67
CA GLU A 299 -6.35 -20.02 24.23
C GLU A 299 -6.51 -18.94 23.17
N ASN A 300 -5.97 -19.13 21.96
CA ASN A 300 -5.97 -18.10 20.93
C ASN A 300 -7.02 -18.34 19.83
N PHE A 301 -7.75 -19.45 19.86
CA PHE A 301 -8.75 -19.82 18.84
C PHE A 301 -9.75 -18.69 18.55
N TYR A 302 -10.26 -18.01 19.57
CA TYR A 302 -11.21 -16.89 19.38
C TYR A 302 -10.66 -15.76 18.51
N LYS A 303 -9.34 -15.52 18.53
CA LYS A 303 -8.69 -14.48 17.73
C LYS A 303 -8.77 -14.82 16.23
N TYR A 304 -8.56 -16.08 15.88
CA TYR A 304 -8.65 -16.54 14.49
C TYR A 304 -10.10 -16.71 14.03
N ALA A 305 -11.01 -17.04 14.95
CA ALA A 305 -12.45 -17.00 14.68
C ALA A 305 -12.94 -15.56 14.38
N TYR A 306 -12.42 -14.56 15.13
CA TYR A 306 -12.63 -13.15 14.82
C TYR A 306 -12.09 -12.78 13.43
N LEU A 307 -10.85 -13.16 13.09
CA LEU A 307 -10.28 -12.89 11.76
C LEU A 307 -11.10 -13.51 10.62
N TYR A 308 -11.62 -14.72 10.83
CA TYR A 308 -12.52 -15.36 9.88
C TYR A 308 -13.84 -14.58 9.72
N SER A 309 -14.39 -14.07 10.83
CA SER A 309 -15.59 -13.23 10.82
C SER A 309 -15.35 -11.92 10.07
N LEU A 310 -14.25 -11.21 10.38
CA LEU A 310 -13.81 -10.00 9.69
C LEU A 310 -13.57 -10.26 8.18
N LYS A 311 -12.96 -11.40 7.84
CA LYS A 311 -12.75 -11.81 6.44
C LYS A 311 -14.07 -11.92 5.66
N ASN A 312 -15.13 -12.46 6.25
CA ASN A 312 -16.37 -12.71 5.51
C ASN A 312 -17.39 -11.57 5.61
N LEU A 313 -17.40 -10.84 6.72
CA LEU A 313 -18.50 -9.92 7.05
C LEU A 313 -18.12 -8.43 6.96
N PHE A 314 -16.83 -8.09 7.02
CA PHE A 314 -16.38 -6.70 6.87
C PHE A 314 -16.28 -6.31 5.39
N ASN A 315 -17.27 -5.57 4.89
CA ASN A 315 -17.28 -5.11 3.50
C ASN A 315 -17.81 -3.68 3.39
N PRO A 316 -17.11 -2.68 3.95
CA PRO A 316 -17.49 -1.30 3.78
C PRO A 316 -17.32 -0.88 2.32
N GLU A 317 -18.03 0.18 1.91
CA GLU A 317 -17.94 0.75 0.56
C GLU A 317 -16.50 1.07 0.16
N ASP A 318 -15.73 1.67 1.08
CA ASP A 318 -14.33 2.04 0.91
C ASP A 318 -13.34 0.95 1.35
N ALA A 319 -13.68 -0.35 1.21
CA ALA A 319 -12.83 -1.46 1.66
C ALA A 319 -11.39 -1.39 1.14
N TRP A 320 -11.18 -0.82 -0.05
CA TRP A 320 -9.87 -0.62 -0.68
C TRP A 320 -8.94 0.24 0.18
N LEU A 321 -9.46 1.20 0.96
CA LEU A 321 -8.69 2.12 1.79
C LEU A 321 -7.92 1.39 2.89
N TYR A 322 -8.50 0.30 3.41
CA TYR A 322 -7.93 -0.49 4.51
C TYR A 322 -7.11 -1.68 4.02
N GLY A 323 -7.04 -1.91 2.70
CA GLY A 323 -6.46 -3.10 2.11
C GLY A 323 -5.00 -3.35 2.49
N ASN A 324 -4.22 -2.28 2.70
CA ASN A 324 -2.84 -2.36 3.14
C ASN A 324 -2.64 -2.24 4.66
N LEU A 325 -3.70 -2.05 5.44
CA LEU A 325 -3.60 -2.12 6.89
C LEU A 325 -3.59 -3.58 7.34
N SER A 326 -2.86 -3.83 8.42
CA SER A 326 -3.14 -4.96 9.28
C SER A 326 -4.63 -5.04 9.60
N PRO A 327 -5.24 -6.25 9.71
CA PRO A 327 -6.67 -6.35 9.97
C PRO A 327 -7.10 -5.49 11.16
N LEU A 328 -8.19 -4.75 10.99
CA LEU A 328 -8.73 -3.84 12.01
C LEU A 328 -9.29 -4.62 13.19
N VAL A 329 -9.27 -4.02 14.38
CA VAL A 329 -9.80 -4.67 15.59
C VAL A 329 -10.21 -3.67 16.67
N ASN A 330 -11.32 -3.95 17.32
CA ASN A 330 -11.61 -3.46 18.67
C ASN A 330 -11.27 -4.60 19.64
N THR A 331 -10.14 -4.51 20.33
CA THR A 331 -9.65 -5.61 21.17
C THR A 331 -10.59 -5.92 22.31
N GLU A 332 -11.20 -4.90 22.93
CA GLU A 332 -12.16 -5.05 24.01
C GLU A 332 -13.41 -5.82 23.55
N ASP A 333 -13.99 -5.43 22.42
CA ASP A 333 -15.14 -6.14 21.83
C ASP A 333 -14.82 -7.61 21.57
N VAL A 334 -13.63 -7.90 21.01
CA VAL A 334 -13.20 -9.27 20.74
C VAL A 334 -13.03 -10.08 22.03
N GLN A 335 -12.54 -9.45 23.12
CA GLN A 335 -12.43 -10.13 24.41
C GLN A 335 -13.79 -10.42 25.05
N GLN A 336 -14.73 -9.48 24.97
CA GLN A 336 -16.06 -9.61 25.58
C GLN A 336 -16.94 -10.59 24.80
N ASN A 337 -16.79 -10.63 23.47
CA ASN A 337 -17.68 -11.36 22.56
C ASN A 337 -17.04 -12.61 21.93
N LYS A 338 -16.04 -13.22 22.58
CA LYS A 338 -15.35 -14.44 22.09
C LYS A 338 -16.31 -15.52 21.59
N LYS A 339 -17.38 -15.78 22.37
CA LYS A 339 -18.37 -16.81 22.07
C LYS A 339 -19.08 -16.56 20.73
N LEU A 340 -19.40 -15.31 20.44
CA LEU A 340 -20.08 -14.91 19.21
C LEU A 340 -19.23 -15.26 17.98
N TYR A 341 -17.95 -14.85 17.98
CA TYR A 341 -17.02 -15.11 16.89
C TYR A 341 -16.73 -16.62 16.71
N ILE A 342 -16.58 -17.35 17.82
CA ILE A 342 -16.40 -18.80 17.80
C ILE A 342 -17.62 -19.52 17.20
N LEU A 343 -18.83 -19.17 17.65
CA LEU A 343 -20.07 -19.74 17.14
C LEU A 343 -20.22 -19.51 15.64
N TYR A 344 -19.96 -18.29 15.18
CA TYR A 344 -19.98 -17.98 13.75
C TYR A 344 -18.99 -18.85 12.97
N ALA A 345 -17.73 -18.89 13.40
CA ALA A 345 -16.68 -19.64 12.72
C ALA A 345 -17.01 -21.13 12.64
N ILE A 346 -17.42 -21.76 13.75
CA ILE A 346 -17.77 -23.19 13.76
C ILE A 346 -18.98 -23.49 12.86
N LYS A 347 -19.98 -22.62 12.81
CA LYS A 347 -21.21 -22.85 12.02
C LYS A 347 -21.05 -22.60 10.52
N THR A 348 -20.09 -21.77 10.13
CA THR A 348 -19.99 -21.31 8.72
C THR A 348 -18.69 -21.76 8.03
N ASN A 349 -17.63 -22.06 8.79
CA ASN A 349 -16.41 -22.59 8.21
C ASN A 349 -16.49 -24.10 8.02
N LYS A 350 -16.33 -24.57 6.78
CA LYS A 350 -16.37 -26.00 6.44
C LYS A 350 -15.41 -26.85 7.27
N ILE A 351 -14.16 -26.43 7.42
CA ILE A 351 -13.14 -27.19 8.16
C ILE A 351 -13.49 -27.31 9.64
N LEU A 352 -14.11 -26.27 10.22
CA LEU A 352 -14.53 -26.30 11.62
C LEU A 352 -15.82 -27.11 11.83
N ARG A 353 -16.75 -27.10 10.86
CA ARG A 353 -17.96 -27.94 10.90
C ARG A 353 -17.62 -29.43 10.83
N ASP A 354 -16.69 -29.78 9.97
CA ASP A 354 -16.29 -31.17 9.72
C ASP A 354 -15.21 -31.64 10.72
N MET A 355 -14.90 -30.83 11.73
CA MET A 355 -13.89 -31.12 12.74
C MET A 355 -14.36 -32.21 13.71
N ASP A 356 -13.41 -33.00 14.21
CA ASP A 356 -13.67 -34.03 15.21
C ASP A 356 -14.43 -33.47 16.42
N ASN A 357 -15.54 -34.13 16.78
CA ASN A 357 -16.40 -33.76 17.90
C ASN A 357 -15.66 -33.65 19.24
N SER A 358 -14.59 -34.41 19.44
CA SER A 358 -13.74 -34.32 20.63
C SER A 358 -13.02 -32.96 20.72
N ILE A 359 -12.59 -32.39 19.58
CA ILE A 359 -11.96 -31.07 19.52
C ILE A 359 -13.02 -29.98 19.73
N LEU A 360 -14.18 -30.10 19.09
CA LEU A 360 -15.30 -29.18 19.32
C LEU A 360 -15.73 -29.18 20.79
N LYS A 361 -15.77 -30.34 21.45
CA LYS A 361 -16.04 -30.46 22.89
C LYS A 361 -14.96 -29.78 23.73
N LYS A 362 -13.68 -29.91 23.37
CA LYS A 362 -12.58 -29.18 24.05
C LYS A 362 -12.77 -27.65 23.94
N ILE A 363 -13.08 -27.15 22.74
CA ILE A 363 -13.35 -25.72 22.51
C ILE A 363 -14.58 -25.27 23.32
N GLY A 364 -15.69 -26.01 23.25
CA GLY A 364 -16.93 -25.72 23.97
C GLY A 364 -16.72 -25.65 25.48
N ASN A 365 -15.97 -26.61 26.04
CA ASN A 365 -15.63 -26.62 27.46
C ASN A 365 -14.75 -25.44 27.85
N TYR A 366 -13.69 -25.15 27.08
CA TYR A 366 -12.75 -24.07 27.36
C TYR A 366 -13.45 -22.69 27.36
N TYR A 367 -14.31 -22.44 26.36
CA TYR A 367 -15.01 -21.15 26.23
C TYR A 367 -16.40 -21.11 26.89
N LYS A 368 -16.82 -22.21 27.54
CA LYS A 368 -18.16 -22.36 28.13
C LYS A 368 -19.27 -22.07 27.11
N ILE A 369 -19.21 -22.74 25.96
CA ILE A 369 -20.15 -22.64 24.84
C ILE A 369 -20.89 -23.98 24.69
N LYS A 370 -22.21 -23.93 24.56
CA LYS A 370 -23.03 -25.05 24.09
C LYS A 370 -23.33 -24.83 22.61
N PHE A 371 -22.92 -25.78 21.76
CA PHE A 371 -23.19 -25.71 20.33
C PHE A 371 -24.56 -26.31 20.06
N ASN A 372 -25.55 -25.47 19.74
CA ASN A 372 -26.90 -25.92 19.44
C ASN A 372 -27.15 -25.86 17.93
N ASN A 373 -27.85 -26.85 17.36
CA ASN A 373 -28.17 -26.84 15.93
C ASN A 373 -29.21 -25.77 15.54
N THR A 374 -29.89 -25.17 16.51
CA THR A 374 -30.95 -24.16 16.30
C THR A 374 -30.46 -22.72 16.31
N ASP A 375 -29.18 -22.45 16.60
CA ASP A 375 -28.72 -21.05 16.59
C ASP A 375 -28.82 -20.47 15.18
N ASN A 376 -29.56 -19.38 15.05
CA ASN A 376 -29.79 -18.70 13.79
C ASN A 376 -28.53 -17.96 13.32
N VAL A 377 -27.87 -18.48 12.28
CA VAL A 377 -26.65 -17.91 11.70
C VAL A 377 -26.87 -16.47 11.24
N ASN A 378 -28.05 -16.12 10.71
CA ASN A 378 -28.33 -14.76 10.25
C ASN A 378 -28.32 -13.75 11.41
N ASN A 379 -28.81 -14.15 12.60
CA ASN A 379 -28.76 -13.30 13.79
C ASN A 379 -27.32 -13.10 14.28
N ILE A 380 -26.50 -14.16 14.23
CA ILE A 380 -25.07 -14.10 14.57
C ILE A 380 -24.34 -13.17 13.60
N GLU A 381 -24.58 -13.31 12.30
CA GLU A 381 -23.97 -12.44 11.28
C GLU A 381 -24.35 -10.98 11.46
N LYS A 382 -25.63 -10.69 11.71
CA LYS A 382 -26.09 -9.33 11.98
C LYS A 382 -25.38 -8.75 13.19
N ALA A 383 -25.35 -9.48 14.30
CA ALA A 383 -24.68 -9.05 15.53
C ALA A 383 -23.17 -8.81 15.32
N ILE A 384 -22.50 -9.61 14.49
CA ILE A 384 -21.10 -9.37 14.14
C ILE A 384 -20.95 -8.14 13.25
N LYS A 385 -21.77 -7.99 12.21
CA LYS A 385 -21.72 -6.81 11.33
C LYS A 385 -21.87 -5.52 12.13
N ASP A 386 -22.85 -5.45 13.03
CA ASP A 386 -23.08 -4.30 13.90
C ASP A 386 -21.84 -3.96 14.77
N ARG A 387 -21.02 -4.96 15.13
CA ARG A 387 -19.76 -4.77 15.89
C ARG A 387 -18.56 -4.42 15.02
N LEU A 388 -18.59 -4.78 13.74
CA LEU A 388 -17.55 -4.44 12.78
C LEU A 388 -17.73 -3.05 12.17
N SER A 389 -18.97 -2.53 12.11
CA SER A 389 -19.27 -1.20 11.56
C SER A 389 -18.48 -0.07 12.25
N PRO A 390 -18.35 -0.02 13.59
CA PRO A 390 -17.58 1.03 14.26
C PRO A 390 -16.07 1.00 13.99
N LEU A 391 -15.53 -0.06 13.35
CA LEU A 391 -14.10 -0.10 12.99
C LEU A 391 -13.72 0.95 11.94
N ILE A 392 -14.71 1.52 11.25
CA ILE A 392 -14.51 2.56 10.23
C ILE A 392 -15.21 3.89 10.57
N GLU A 393 -16.02 3.92 11.63
CA GLU A 393 -16.71 5.13 12.05
C GLU A 393 -15.73 6.03 12.81
N TRP A 394 -15.52 7.23 12.28
CA TRP A 394 -14.64 8.21 12.90
C TRP A 394 -15.26 8.75 14.18
N GLY A 395 -14.38 9.09 15.13
CA GLY A 395 -14.76 9.86 16.29
C GLY A 395 -15.61 11.05 15.88
N LYS A 396 -16.76 11.18 16.56
CA LYS A 396 -17.59 12.38 16.59
C LYS A 396 -16.77 13.62 16.91
#